data_AF-A0A935Y1U0-F1
#
_entry.id   AF-A0A935Y1U0-F1
#
_cell.length_a   1.000
_cell.length_b   1.000
_cell.length_c   1.000
_cell.angle_alpha   90.00
_cell.angle_beta   90.00
_cell.angle_gamma   90.00
#
_symmetry.space_group_name_H-M   'P 1'
#
loop_
_entity.id
_entity.type
_entity.pdbx_description
1 polymer ?
#
loop_
_entity_poly.entity_id
_entity_poly.type
_entity_poly.pdbx_seq_one_letter_code
_entity_poly.pdbx_strand_id
1 'polypeptide(L)'
;MRSLLNQHMLILQQVIGEETFTKLTLSHVAPTDPLVWIVGIDENVKEKLVSSGIRSFEQIAEISQKEMRNWFVLFEDVDQNLIESWPLQAQAILKTKNKDKTEQV
;
A
#
# COMPACT_ATOMS: atom_id res chain seq x y z
N MET A 1 1.42 36.28 -32.15
CA MET A 1 1.97 35.10 -32.84
C MET A 1 2.77 34.26 -31.86
N ARG A 2 2.18 33.19 -31.31
CA ARG A 2 2.87 32.16 -30.51
C ARG A 2 2.38 30.78 -30.98
N SER A 3 2.68 30.47 -32.24
CA SER A 3 2.30 29.20 -32.90
C SER A 3 3.54 28.53 -33.44
N LEU A 4 4.38 28.05 -32.52
CA LEU A 4 5.46 27.10 -32.83
C LEU A 4 5.69 26.12 -31.69
N LEU A 5 5.28 26.47 -30.45
CA LEU A 5 5.33 25.54 -29.33
C LEU A 5 4.21 24.49 -29.37
N ASN A 6 3.09 24.77 -30.06
CA ASN A 6 1.97 23.84 -30.16
C ASN A 6 2.11 22.78 -31.27
N GLN A 7 3.08 22.92 -32.18
CA GLN A 7 3.29 21.91 -33.23
C GLN A 7 4.19 20.75 -32.78
N HIS A 8 5.10 20.96 -31.82
CA HIS A 8 5.91 19.87 -31.27
C HIS A 8 5.16 19.01 -30.25
N MET A 9 4.07 19.53 -29.66
CA MET A 9 3.26 18.78 -28.69
C MET A 9 2.30 17.76 -29.33
N LEU A 10 2.17 17.75 -30.66
CA LEU A 10 1.35 16.76 -31.37
C LEU A 10 2.16 15.58 -31.92
N ILE A 11 3.48 15.68 -32.01
CA ILE A 11 4.33 14.59 -32.55
C ILE A 11 4.66 13.56 -31.47
N LEU A 12 4.78 13.95 -30.19
CA LEU A 12 5.07 13.02 -29.11
C LEU A 12 3.90 12.10 -28.73
N GLN A 13 2.68 12.34 -29.20
CA GLN A 13 1.54 11.47 -28.89
C GLN A 13 1.34 10.32 -29.87
N GLN A 14 2.10 10.25 -30.98
CA GLN A 14 1.81 9.30 -32.06
C GLN A 14 2.93 8.29 -32.37
N VAL A 15 4.06 8.34 -31.65
CA VAL A 15 5.19 7.39 -31.80
C VAL A 15 5.76 6.99 -30.43
N ILE A 16 4.93 6.48 -29.53
CA ILE A 16 5.41 5.60 -28.46
C ILE A 16 4.49 4.38 -28.48
N GLY A 17 4.91 3.40 -29.28
CA GLY A 17 4.35 2.06 -29.27
C GLY A 17 4.62 1.37 -27.93
N GLU A 18 3.54 0.89 -27.34
CA GLU A 18 3.35 -0.38 -26.60
C GLU A 18 4.33 -0.94 -25.57
N GLU A 19 5.48 -0.35 -25.24
CA GLU A 19 6.32 -0.90 -24.17
C GLU A 19 6.81 0.21 -23.23
N THR A 20 6.40 0.13 -21.95
CA THR A 20 6.97 0.83 -20.77
C THR A 20 6.48 2.25 -20.37
N PHE A 21 5.16 2.52 -20.32
CA PHE A 21 4.66 3.80 -19.74
C PHE A 21 3.41 3.68 -18.85
N THR A 22 3.50 2.91 -17.77
CA THR A 22 2.58 3.00 -16.61
C THR A 22 3.34 3.35 -15.33
N LYS A 23 4.33 4.26 -15.43
CA LYS A 23 5.08 4.82 -14.29
C LYS A 23 4.81 6.31 -14.08
N LEU A 24 3.62 6.82 -14.42
CA LEU A 24 3.29 8.24 -14.28
C LEU A 24 1.83 8.49 -13.84
N THR A 25 1.48 7.97 -12.67
CA THR A 25 0.45 8.60 -11.82
C THR A 25 1.07 8.94 -10.46
N LEU A 26 1.69 10.12 -10.39
CA LEU A 26 1.98 10.85 -9.14
C LEU A 26 0.64 11.30 -8.51
N SER A 27 -0.17 10.35 -8.08
CA SER A 27 -1.41 10.62 -7.35
C SER A 27 -1.10 10.49 -5.87
N HIS A 28 -0.71 11.58 -5.20
CA HIS A 28 -0.82 11.82 -3.76
C HIS A 28 -1.08 10.54 -2.93
N VAL A 29 -0.11 9.62 -2.89
CA VAL A 29 -0.23 8.38 -2.13
C VAL A 29 0.09 8.81 -0.71
N ALA A 30 -0.92 8.85 0.15
CA ALA A 30 -0.68 8.95 1.59
C ALA A 30 0.44 7.97 1.97
N PRO A 31 1.38 8.36 2.85
CA PRO A 31 2.54 7.53 3.16
C PRO A 31 2.06 6.12 3.56
N THR A 32 2.35 5.14 2.72
CA THR A 32 2.06 3.74 3.01
C THR A 32 2.96 3.32 4.16
N ASP A 33 2.37 2.84 5.24
CA ASP A 33 3.14 2.27 6.35
C ASP A 33 3.96 1.08 5.84
N PRO A 34 5.14 0.83 6.42
CA PRO A 34 5.94 -0.35 6.09
C PRO A 34 5.27 -1.62 6.65
N LEU A 35 4.20 -2.11 5.99
CA LEU A 35 3.43 -3.27 6.42
C LEU A 35 4.28 -4.53 6.60
N VAL A 36 5.42 -4.58 5.90
CA VAL A 36 6.46 -5.61 6.03
C VAL A 36 7.07 -5.75 7.42
N TRP A 37 6.78 -4.81 8.34
CA TRP A 37 7.17 -4.93 9.74
C TRP A 37 6.31 -5.92 10.53
N ILE A 38 5.14 -6.29 10.00
CA ILE A 38 4.30 -7.34 10.57
C ILE A 38 4.84 -8.69 10.08
N VAL A 39 5.09 -9.59 11.02
CA VAL A 39 5.56 -10.94 10.73
C VAL A 39 4.51 -11.67 9.90
N GLY A 40 4.93 -12.22 8.76
CA GLY A 40 4.06 -12.89 7.78
C GLY A 40 3.58 -12.00 6.64
N ILE A 41 3.95 -10.71 6.65
CA ILE A 41 3.69 -9.81 5.52
C ILE A 41 5.00 -9.62 4.73
N ASP A 42 5.18 -10.40 3.68
CA ASP A 42 6.24 -10.19 2.70
C ASP A 42 5.85 -9.12 1.66
N GLU A 43 6.78 -8.76 0.77
CA GLU A 43 6.54 -7.77 -0.29
C GLU A 43 5.30 -8.12 -1.14
N ASN A 44 5.11 -9.41 -1.47
CA ASN A 44 3.95 -9.90 -2.22
C ASN A 44 2.62 -9.73 -1.43
N VAL A 45 2.65 -10.05 -0.14
CA VAL A 45 1.47 -9.89 0.74
C VAL A 45 1.15 -8.40 0.91
N LYS A 46 2.18 -7.56 1.08
CA LYS A 46 2.04 -6.10 1.10
C LYS A 46 1.38 -5.59 -0.17
N GLU A 47 1.83 -6.00 -1.35
CA GLU A 47 1.25 -5.57 -2.61
C GLU A 47 -0.23 -5.96 -2.74
N LYS A 48 -0.57 -7.21 -2.34
CA LYS A 48 -1.96 -7.67 -2.27
C LYS A 48 -2.81 -6.84 -1.30
N LEU A 49 -2.30 -6.53 -0.10
CA LEU A 49 -2.97 -5.68 0.89
C LEU A 49 -3.19 -4.26 0.36
N VAL A 50 -2.16 -3.66 -0.25
CA VAL A 50 -2.23 -2.33 -0.87
C VAL A 50 -3.24 -2.31 -2.02
N SER A 51 -3.27 -3.39 -2.83
CA SER A 51 -4.26 -3.56 -3.89
C SER A 51 -5.68 -3.74 -3.35
N SER A 52 -5.83 -4.31 -2.15
CA SER A 52 -7.11 -4.39 -1.42
C SER A 52 -7.51 -3.08 -0.73
N GLY A 53 -6.67 -2.03 -0.83
CA GLY A 53 -6.93 -0.71 -0.21
C GLY A 53 -6.34 -0.52 1.18
N ILE A 54 -5.54 -1.48 1.67
CA ILE A 54 -4.93 -1.45 2.99
C ILE A 54 -3.50 -0.96 2.88
N ARG A 55 -3.23 0.19 3.49
CA ARG A 55 -1.96 0.93 3.37
C ARG A 55 -1.38 1.35 4.71
N SER A 56 -2.12 1.18 5.81
CA SER A 56 -1.72 1.64 7.14
C SER A 56 -1.87 0.57 8.20
N PHE A 57 -1.05 0.65 9.27
CA PHE A 57 -1.18 -0.26 10.41
C PHE A 57 -2.53 -0.09 11.12
N GLU A 58 -3.09 1.12 11.14
CA GLU A 58 -4.42 1.40 11.71
C GLU A 58 -5.51 0.58 11.02
N GLN A 59 -5.48 0.54 9.69
CA GLN A 59 -6.44 -0.25 8.92
C GLN A 59 -6.33 -1.75 9.18
N ILE A 60 -5.13 -2.28 9.46
CA ILE A 60 -4.91 -3.69 9.83
C ILE A 60 -5.36 -3.95 11.28
N ALA A 61 -5.15 -2.98 12.17
CA ALA A 61 -5.55 -3.08 13.57
C ALA A 61 -7.07 -3.09 13.76
N GLU A 62 -7.81 -2.39 12.89
CA GLU A 62 -9.27 -2.20 12.97
C GLU A 62 -10.08 -3.20 12.12
N ILE A 63 -9.45 -4.27 11.61
CA ILE A 63 -10.14 -5.18 10.72
C ILE A 63 -11.29 -5.88 11.45
N SER A 64 -12.38 -6.11 10.71
CA SER A 64 -13.48 -6.88 11.24
C SER A 64 -13.22 -8.38 11.07
N GLN A 65 -13.90 -9.19 11.88
CA GLN A 65 -13.91 -10.66 11.74
C GLN A 65 -14.37 -11.14 10.34
N LYS A 66 -15.16 -10.33 9.62
CA LYS A 66 -15.56 -10.64 8.25
C LYS A 66 -14.40 -10.45 7.26
N GLU A 67 -13.68 -9.35 7.38
CA GLU A 67 -12.50 -9.06 6.56
C GLU A 67 -11.38 -10.06 6.84
N MET A 68 -11.20 -10.45 8.10
CA MET A 68 -10.27 -11.51 8.50
C MET A 68 -10.53 -12.82 7.75
N ARG A 69 -11.81 -13.24 7.64
CA ARG A 69 -12.16 -14.44 6.86
C ARG A 69 -11.87 -14.29 5.38
N ASN A 70 -12.05 -13.10 4.81
CA ASN A 70 -11.66 -12.84 3.42
C ASN A 70 -10.15 -12.97 3.23
N TRP A 71 -9.35 -12.55 4.21
CA TRP A 71 -7.90 -12.67 4.17
C TRP A 71 -7.44 -14.12 4.21
N PHE A 72 -8.09 -14.99 4.97
CA PHE A 72 -7.78 -16.43 4.95
C PHE A 72 -7.94 -17.06 3.56
N VAL A 73 -8.81 -16.49 2.71
CA VAL A 73 -9.01 -16.94 1.33
C VAL A 73 -8.03 -16.24 0.37
N LEU A 74 -7.78 -14.94 0.55
CA LEU A 74 -6.88 -14.15 -0.30
C LEU A 74 -5.39 -14.50 -0.12
N PHE A 75 -5.03 -14.95 1.08
CA PHE A 75 -3.69 -15.30 1.49
C PHE A 75 -3.63 -16.78 1.89
N GLU A 76 -4.12 -17.67 1.01
CA GLU A 76 -4.14 -19.13 1.25
C GLU A 76 -2.74 -19.71 1.52
N ASP A 77 -1.69 -19.08 0.98
CA ASP A 77 -0.29 -19.47 1.20
C ASP A 77 0.25 -19.09 2.58
N VAL A 78 -0.50 -18.31 3.37
CA VAL A 78 -0.10 -17.82 4.68
C VAL A 78 -0.88 -18.55 5.77
N ASP A 79 -0.18 -18.99 6.82
CA ASP A 79 -0.81 -19.61 7.98
C ASP A 79 -1.91 -18.75 8.59
N GLN A 80 -3.09 -19.33 8.82
CA GLN A 80 -4.24 -18.61 9.39
C GLN A 80 -3.91 -17.98 10.76
N ASN A 81 -3.18 -18.71 11.62
CA ASN A 81 -2.71 -18.20 12.91
C ASN A 81 -1.85 -16.93 12.75
N LEU A 82 -1.08 -16.85 11.67
CA LEU A 82 -0.22 -15.71 11.39
C LEU A 82 -1.06 -14.51 10.93
N ILE A 83 -2.02 -14.74 10.03
CA ILE A 83 -2.97 -13.72 9.58
C ILE A 83 -3.77 -13.18 10.78
N GLU A 84 -4.25 -14.04 11.68
CA GLU A 84 -4.94 -13.66 12.92
C GLU A 84 -4.08 -12.81 13.86
N SER A 85 -2.76 -12.97 13.79
CA SER A 85 -1.83 -12.18 14.59
C SER A 85 -1.58 -10.77 14.02
N TRP A 86 -1.85 -10.53 12.72
CA TRP A 86 -1.56 -9.25 12.07
C TRP A 86 -2.22 -8.04 12.76
N PRO A 87 -3.52 -8.08 13.14
CA PRO A 87 -4.14 -6.96 13.86
C PRO A 87 -3.47 -6.67 15.20
N LEU A 88 -3.09 -7.71 15.93
CA LEU A 88 -2.41 -7.59 17.23
C LEU A 88 -1.01 -6.97 17.07
N GLN A 89 -0.26 -7.40 16.06
CA GLN A 89 1.05 -6.85 15.72
C GLN A 89 0.95 -5.40 15.25
N ALA A 90 -0.03 -5.07 14.42
CA ALA A 90 -0.28 -3.71 13.97
C ALA A 90 -0.58 -2.77 15.16
N GLN A 91 -1.41 -3.21 16.11
CA GLN A 91 -1.67 -2.46 17.35
C GLN A 91 -0.41 -2.27 18.19
N ALA A 92 0.47 -3.27 18.29
CA ALA A 92 1.72 -3.17 19.03
C ALA A 92 2.68 -2.14 18.39
N ILE A 93 2.80 -2.14 17.06
CA ILE A 93 3.59 -1.15 16.31
C ILE A 93 3.03 0.26 16.52
N LEU A 94 1.70 0.43 16.43
CA LEU A 94 1.04 1.72 16.64
C LEU A 94 1.27 2.27 18.06
N LYS A 95 1.14 1.41 19.08
CA LYS A 95 1.44 1.79 20.47
C LYS A 95 2.88 2.27 20.63
N THR A 96 3.82 1.59 19.99
CA THR A 96 5.25 1.95 20.02
C THR A 96 5.50 3.29 19.33
N LYS A 97 4.90 3.50 18.14
CA LYS A 97 4.97 4.79 17.41
C LYS A 97 4.41 5.95 18.24
N ASN A 98 3.31 5.74 18.96
CA ASN A 98 2.69 6.78 19.78
C ASN A 98 3.49 7.07 21.05
N LYS A 99 4.11 6.05 21.66
CA LYS A 99 4.94 6.22 22.85
C LYS A 99 6.14 7.13 22.58
N ASP A 100 6.85 6.90 21.48
CA ASP A 100 8.00 7.71 21.05
C ASP A 100 7.64 9.19 20.82
N LYS A 101 6.40 9.45 20.37
CA LYS A 101 5.87 10.80 20.15
C LYS A 101 5.48 11.52 21.44
N THR A 102 5.27 10.78 22.53
CA THR A 102 4.82 11.32 23.83
C THR A 102 5.99 11.63 24.77
N GLU A 103 7.19 11.09 24.51
CA GLU A 103 8.40 11.33 25.31
C GLU A 103 9.24 12.53 24.82
N GLN A 104 8.75 13.28 23.82
CA GLN A 104 9.40 14.49 23.27
C GLN A 104 8.71 15.81 23.68
N VAL A 105 7.85 15.80 24.72
CA VAL A 105 7.16 17.00 25.25
C VAL A 105 7.58 17.33 26.68
#